data_AF-A0A535S2J7-F1
#
_entry.id   AF-A0A535S2J7-F1
#
_cell.length_a   1.000
_cell.length_b   1.000
_cell.length_c   1.000
_cell.angle_alpha   90.00
_cell.angle_beta   90.00
_cell.angle_gamma   90.00
#
_symmetry.space_group_name_H-M   'P 1'
#
loop_
_entity.id
_entity.type
_entity.pdbx_description
1 polymer ?
#
loop_
_entity_poly.entity_id
_entity_poly.type
_entity_poly.pdbx_seq_one_letter_code
_entity_poly.pdbx_strand_id
1 'polypeptide(L)'
;MGAGGILSSLVLMPAIKLFGNATTQPIYPATKLIRDMDTHDVWSTYILYIGAGAVAAGGIISLFKSLPTIFGSAVRGMRSLSRGAGGARVQIPRTDRDIPLWVVGVGSLVLVVVCALVPSLKINILGSFLILVLGFLFVTVSSRLTGEAASSSNPI
;
A
#
# COMPACT_ATOMS: atom_id res chain seq x y z
N MET A 1 -1.81 -7.66 10.78
CA MET A 1 -1.27 -8.86 10.10
C MET A 1 -1.88 -10.20 10.54
N GLY A 2 -2.53 -10.32 11.71
CA GLY A 2 -3.06 -11.61 12.19
C GLY A 2 -4.14 -12.26 11.29
N ALA A 3 -5.18 -11.52 10.89
CA ALA A 3 -6.31 -12.12 10.16
C ALA A 3 -5.91 -12.70 8.78
N GLY A 4 -5.08 -12.01 8.01
CA GLY A 4 -4.61 -12.49 6.71
C GLY A 4 -3.72 -13.73 6.83
N GLY A 5 -2.82 -13.76 7.82
CA GLY A 5 -2.00 -14.92 8.12
C GLY A 5 -2.83 -16.13 8.56
N ILE A 6 -3.82 -15.92 9.42
CA ILE A 6 -4.73 -16.97 9.90
C ILE A 6 -5.57 -17.54 8.75
N LEU A 7 -6.18 -16.70 7.90
CA LEU A 7 -6.93 -17.17 6.74
C LEU A 7 -6.03 -17.90 5.74
N SER A 8 -4.81 -17.41 5.55
CA SER A 8 -3.81 -18.06 4.72
C SER A 8 -3.46 -19.45 5.23
N SER A 9 -3.16 -19.60 6.51
CA SER A 9 -2.68 -20.85 7.11
C SER A 9 -3.79 -21.86 7.38
N LEU A 10 -4.98 -21.42 7.79
CA LEU A 10 -6.09 -22.30 8.18
C LEU A 10 -7.09 -22.58 7.06
N VAL A 11 -7.17 -21.73 6.04
CA VAL A 11 -8.18 -21.87 4.98
C VAL A 11 -7.52 -22.08 3.61
N LEU A 12 -6.73 -21.11 3.14
CA LEU A 12 -6.15 -21.16 1.80
C LEU A 12 -5.16 -22.31 1.63
N MET A 13 -4.21 -22.47 2.55
CA MET A 13 -3.20 -23.53 2.43
C MET A 13 -3.82 -24.94 2.47
N PRO A 14 -4.71 -25.28 3.43
CA PRO A 14 -5.38 -26.56 3.42
C PRO A 14 -6.24 -26.76 2.17
N ALA A 15 -6.99 -25.74 1.72
CA ALA A 15 -7.80 -25.84 0.51
C ALA A 15 -6.94 -26.15 -0.73
N ILE A 16 -5.83 -25.44 -0.93
CA ILE A 16 -4.91 -25.69 -2.06
C ILE A 16 -4.37 -27.12 -2.01
N LYS A 17 -3.98 -27.61 -0.82
CA LYS A 17 -3.50 -28.98 -0.65
C LYS A 17 -4.59 -30.02 -0.88
N LEU A 18 -5.81 -29.82 -0.36
CA LEU A 18 -6.92 -30.77 -0.49
C LEU A 18 -7.38 -30.92 -1.94
N PHE A 19 -7.63 -29.79 -2.61
CA PHE A 19 -8.12 -29.79 -3.99
C PHE A 19 -7.01 -30.02 -5.02
N GLY A 20 -5.78 -29.60 -4.74
CA GLY A 20 -4.63 -29.74 -5.63
C GLY A 20 -3.96 -31.12 -5.60
N ASN A 21 -4.23 -31.95 -4.59
CA ASN A 21 -3.61 -33.29 -4.49
C ASN A 21 -4.06 -34.22 -5.63
N ALA A 22 -5.32 -34.10 -6.06
CA ALA A 22 -5.90 -34.90 -7.13
C ALA A 22 -5.36 -34.52 -8.52
N THR A 23 -4.67 -33.39 -8.67
CA THR A 23 -4.15 -32.94 -9.95
C THR A 23 -2.95 -33.79 -10.38
N THR A 24 -2.91 -34.20 -11.65
CA THR A 24 -1.83 -34.99 -12.25
C THR A 24 -0.86 -34.14 -13.08
N GLN A 25 -1.12 -32.84 -13.20
CA GLN A 25 -0.25 -31.87 -13.87
C GLN A 25 0.03 -30.68 -12.94
N PRO A 26 1.20 -30.03 -13.06
CA PRO A 26 1.48 -28.78 -12.35
C PRO A 26 0.49 -27.68 -12.73
N ILE A 27 0.01 -26.94 -11.73
CA ILE A 27 -0.85 -25.76 -11.93
C ILE A 27 0.02 -24.52 -11.85
N TYR A 28 0.08 -23.75 -12.94
CA TYR A 28 0.80 -22.49 -12.99
C TYR A 28 0.40 -21.57 -11.81
N PRO A 29 1.34 -20.89 -11.12
CA PRO A 29 2.75 -20.67 -11.46
C PRO A 29 3.74 -21.78 -11.02
N ALA A 30 3.27 -22.84 -10.36
CA ALA A 30 4.16 -23.92 -9.96
C ALA A 30 4.58 -24.81 -11.13
N THR A 31 5.81 -25.32 -11.07
CA THR A 31 6.35 -26.32 -12.01
C THR A 31 6.35 -27.74 -11.43
N LYS A 32 6.08 -27.88 -10.12
CA LYS A 32 5.92 -29.15 -9.40
C LYS A 32 4.43 -29.44 -9.15
N LEU A 33 4.09 -30.71 -8.96
CA LEU A 33 2.73 -31.07 -8.52
C LEU A 33 2.51 -30.63 -7.07
N ILE A 34 1.30 -30.17 -6.77
CA ILE A 34 0.90 -29.67 -5.44
C ILE A 34 1.08 -30.75 -4.35
N ARG A 35 0.95 -32.02 -4.70
CA ARG A 35 1.18 -33.14 -3.79
C ARG A 35 2.62 -33.21 -3.26
N ASP A 36 3.60 -32.86 -4.10
CA ASP A 36 5.04 -32.95 -3.83
C ASP A 36 5.62 -31.65 -3.25
N MET A 37 4.82 -30.59 -3.15
CA MET A 37 5.24 -29.29 -2.60
C MET A 37 5.21 -29.31 -1.06
N ASP A 38 6.19 -28.72 -0.39
CA ASP A 38 6.08 -28.49 1.04
C ASP A 38 5.18 -27.27 1.34
N THR A 39 4.81 -27.07 2.60
CA THR A 39 4.06 -25.91 3.10
C THR A 39 4.69 -24.57 2.69
N HIS A 40 6.02 -24.46 2.73
CA HIS A 40 6.74 -23.26 2.29
C HIS A 40 6.62 -23.02 0.78
N ASP A 41 6.66 -24.09 -0.02
CA ASP A 41 6.53 -24.00 -1.48
C ASP A 41 5.13 -23.51 -1.87
N VAL A 42 4.09 -24.04 -1.22
CA VAL A 42 2.69 -23.60 -1.45
C VAL A 42 2.54 -22.13 -1.06
N TRP A 43 3.15 -21.72 0.06
CA TRP A 43 3.09 -20.35 0.52
C TRP A 43 3.75 -19.37 -0.46
N SER A 44 5.00 -19.64 -0.86
CA SER A 44 5.77 -18.74 -1.73
C SER A 44 5.21 -18.69 -3.17
N THR A 45 4.68 -19.81 -3.67
CA THR A 45 4.25 -19.95 -5.07
C THR A 45 2.81 -19.51 -5.31
N TYR A 46 1.90 -19.70 -4.34
CA TYR A 46 0.49 -19.36 -4.51
C TYR A 46 0.05 -18.27 -3.56
N ILE A 47 0.21 -18.50 -2.25
CA ILE A 47 -0.39 -17.64 -1.22
C ILE A 47 0.17 -16.22 -1.28
N LEU A 48 1.49 -16.07 -1.45
CA LEU A 48 2.13 -14.76 -1.53
C LEU A 48 1.54 -13.91 -2.66
N TYR A 49 1.30 -14.51 -3.83
CA TYR A 49 0.71 -13.83 -4.98
C TYR A 49 -0.78 -13.55 -4.81
N ILE A 50 -1.55 -14.49 -4.23
CA ILE A 50 -2.96 -14.27 -3.90
C ILE A 50 -3.10 -13.11 -2.90
N GLY A 51 -2.26 -13.10 -1.86
CA GLY A 51 -2.22 -12.03 -0.86
C GLY A 51 -1.83 -10.68 -1.47
N ALA A 52 -0.77 -10.65 -2.30
CA ALA A 52 -0.37 -9.43 -3.01
C ALA A 52 -1.50 -8.91 -3.92
N GLY A 53 -2.19 -9.78 -4.64
CA GLY A 53 -3.34 -9.43 -5.46
C GLY A 53 -4.52 -8.88 -4.65
N ALA A 54 -4.83 -9.48 -3.50
CA ALA A 54 -5.87 -8.99 -2.61
C ALA A 54 -5.56 -7.58 -2.06
N VAL A 55 -4.31 -7.32 -1.67
CA VAL A 55 -3.86 -5.98 -1.24
C VAL A 55 -3.95 -4.98 -2.39
N ALA A 56 -3.50 -5.36 -3.58
CA ALA A 56 -3.56 -4.50 -4.77
C ALA A 56 -5.02 -4.15 -5.13
N ALA A 57 -5.92 -5.13 -5.12
CA ALA A 57 -7.34 -4.91 -5.38
C ALA A 57 -7.98 -3.96 -4.34
N GLY A 58 -7.70 -4.17 -3.06
CA GLY A 58 -8.16 -3.26 -1.99
C GLY A 58 -7.65 -1.84 -2.18
N GLY A 59 -6.37 -1.68 -2.53
CA GLY A 59 -5.77 -0.39 -2.85
C GLY A 59 -6.44 0.31 -4.03
N ILE A 60 -6.65 -0.40 -5.15
CA ILE A 60 -7.30 0.14 -6.36
C ILE A 60 -8.74 0.58 -6.09
N ILE A 61 -9.55 -0.28 -5.44
CA ILE A 61 -10.93 0.06 -5.09
C ILE A 61 -10.97 1.31 -4.21
N SER A 62 -10.06 1.40 -3.25
CA SER A 62 -9.98 2.56 -2.36
C SER A 62 -9.51 3.83 -3.07
N LEU A 63 -8.62 3.72 -4.07
CA LEU A 63 -8.27 4.83 -4.96
C LEU A 63 -9.50 5.37 -5.68
N PHE A 64 -10.29 4.50 -6.30
CA PHE A 64 -11.51 4.93 -6.98
C PHE A 64 -12.48 5.67 -6.03
N LYS A 65 -12.62 5.21 -4.77
CA LYS A 65 -13.46 5.88 -3.77
C LYS A 65 -12.85 7.18 -3.22
N SER A 66 -11.53 7.30 -3.22
CA SER A 66 -10.81 8.46 -2.66
C SER A 66 -10.51 9.54 -3.70
N LEU A 67 -10.61 9.21 -5.00
CA LEU A 67 -10.34 10.12 -6.12
C LEU A 67 -10.99 11.51 -5.99
N PRO A 68 -12.27 11.65 -5.58
CA PRO A 68 -12.90 12.97 -5.44
C PRO A 68 -12.24 13.85 -4.35
N THR A 69 -11.82 13.25 -3.24
CA THR A 69 -11.15 13.97 -2.14
C THR A 69 -9.69 14.26 -2.46
N ILE A 70 -9.00 13.35 -3.14
CA ILE A 70 -7.63 13.59 -3.64
C ILE A 70 -7.65 14.78 -4.58
N PHE A 71 -8.59 14.82 -5.53
CA PHE A 71 -8.71 15.96 -6.45
C PHE A 71 -9.02 17.27 -5.71
N GLY A 72 -9.99 17.25 -4.79
CA GLY A 72 -10.34 18.44 -4.01
C GLY A 72 -9.21 18.95 -3.09
N SER A 73 -8.41 18.05 -2.52
CA SER A 73 -7.23 18.41 -1.71
C SER A 73 -6.07 18.93 -2.57
N ALA A 74 -5.80 18.31 -3.72
CA ALA A 74 -4.77 18.77 -4.66
C ALA A 74 -5.06 20.19 -5.17
N VAL A 75 -6.30 20.47 -5.57
CA VAL A 75 -6.71 21.81 -6.02
C VAL A 75 -6.57 22.85 -4.90
N ARG A 76 -6.93 22.50 -3.66
CA ARG A 76 -6.76 23.39 -2.49
C ARG A 76 -5.28 23.64 -2.17
N GLY A 77 -4.43 22.61 -2.21
CA GLY A 77 -3.00 22.72 -2.01
C GLY A 77 -2.33 23.63 -3.05
N MET A 78 -2.70 23.47 -4.32
CA MET A 78 -2.16 24.30 -5.41
C MET A 78 -2.58 25.78 -5.29
N ARG A 79 -3.83 26.04 -4.88
CA ARG A 79 -4.31 27.40 -4.58
C ARG A 79 -3.64 28.01 -3.33
N SER A 80 -3.28 27.19 -2.35
CA SER A 80 -2.54 27.64 -1.16
C SER A 80 -1.12 28.06 -1.53
N LEU A 81 -0.44 27.25 -2.36
CA LEU A 81 0.91 27.53 -2.85
C LEU A 81 0.96 28.79 -3.73
N SER A 82 -0.04 29.02 -4.58
CA SER A 82 -0.11 30.23 -5.41
C SER A 82 -0.41 31.51 -4.61
N ARG A 83 -1.17 31.40 -3.51
CA ARG A 83 -1.43 32.53 -2.59
C ARG A 83 -0.26 32.84 -1.66
N GLY A 84 0.57 31.84 -1.33
CA GLY A 84 1.77 32.01 -0.50
C GLY A 84 2.90 32.78 -1.18
N ALA A 85 2.85 32.98 -2.50
CA ALA A 85 3.84 33.74 -3.26
C ALA A 85 3.64 35.27 -3.21
N GLY A 86 2.55 35.79 -2.62
CA GLY A 86 2.12 37.17 -2.85
C GLY A 86 1.61 38.03 -1.68
N GLY A 87 1.57 37.60 -0.42
CA GLY A 87 1.14 38.55 0.61
C GLY A 87 0.94 38.04 2.03
N ALA A 88 1.44 38.84 2.97
CA ALA A 88 1.19 38.91 4.40
C ALA A 88 1.31 37.60 5.22
N ARG A 89 2.13 37.67 6.27
CA ARG A 89 2.27 36.66 7.32
C ARG A 89 0.97 36.58 8.12
N VAL A 90 -0.06 35.93 7.56
CA VAL A 90 -1.30 35.61 8.27
C VAL A 90 -0.92 34.79 9.50
N GLN A 91 -1.32 35.26 10.68
CA GLN A 91 -1.13 34.52 11.92
C GLN A 91 -1.95 33.22 11.83
N ILE A 92 -1.26 32.12 11.53
CA ILE A 92 -1.85 30.78 11.49
C ILE A 92 -2.17 30.39 12.95
N PRO A 93 -3.43 30.07 13.30
CA PRO A 93 -3.79 29.52 14.60
C PRO A 93 -2.91 28.31 14.93
N ARG A 94 -2.55 28.11 16.21
CA ARG A 94 -1.62 27.04 16.63
C ARG A 94 -2.07 25.62 16.23
N THR A 95 -3.35 25.46 15.88
CA THR A 95 -4.00 24.20 15.48
C THR A 95 -3.78 23.82 14.00
N ASP A 96 -3.40 24.76 13.12
CA ASP A 96 -3.25 24.53 11.67
C ASP A 96 -1.78 24.48 11.21
N ARG A 97 -0.87 24.10 12.11
CA ARG A 97 0.56 24.01 11.78
C ARG A 97 0.87 22.66 11.12
N ASP A 98 0.39 22.50 9.90
CA ASP A 98 0.78 21.40 9.04
C ASP A 98 2.28 21.45 8.71
N ILE A 99 2.84 20.28 8.43
CA ILE A 99 4.22 20.15 7.98
C ILE A 99 4.36 20.96 6.68
N PRO A 100 5.34 21.87 6.57
CA PRO A 100 5.47 22.71 5.40
C PRO A 100 5.74 21.85 4.16
N LEU A 101 5.08 22.17 3.04
CA LEU A 101 5.10 21.39 1.80
C LEU A 101 6.51 21.08 1.27
N TRP A 102 7.50 21.96 1.52
CA TRP A 102 8.88 21.72 1.13
C TRP A 102 9.52 20.55 1.90
N VAL A 103 9.20 20.37 3.19
CA VAL A 103 9.67 19.23 3.99
C VAL A 103 9.06 17.93 3.49
N VAL A 104 7.77 17.96 3.11
CA VAL A 104 7.09 16.79 2.53
C VAL A 104 7.71 16.41 1.19
N GLY A 105 8.01 17.40 0.33
CA GLY A 105 8.66 17.18 -0.96
C GLY A 105 10.08 16.61 -0.82
N VAL A 106 10.89 17.18 0.07
CA VAL A 106 12.24 16.68 0.35
C VAL A 106 12.19 15.28 0.97
N GLY A 107 11.31 15.05 1.95
CA GLY A 107 11.14 13.73 2.58
C GLY A 107 10.71 12.65 1.58
N SER A 108 9.80 12.98 0.67
CA SER A 108 9.37 12.10 -0.43
C SER A 108 10.53 11.75 -1.38
N LEU A 109 11.33 12.74 -1.76
CA LEU A 109 12.50 12.53 -2.61
C LEU A 109 13.54 11.64 -1.93
N VAL A 110 13.86 11.92 -0.66
CA VAL A 110 14.77 11.10 0.14
C VAL A 110 14.28 9.66 0.22
N LEU A 111 12.97 9.44 0.42
CA LEU A 111 12.39 8.11 0.50
C LEU A 111 12.58 7.32 -0.81
N VAL A 112 12.35 7.95 -1.97
CA VAL A 112 12.59 7.32 -3.28
C VAL A 112 14.07 6.97 -3.47
N VAL A 113 14.97 7.89 -3.12
CA VAL A 113 16.42 7.67 -3.22
C VAL A 113 16.87 6.52 -2.33
N VAL A 114 16.41 6.46 -1.09
CA VAL A 114 16.73 5.36 -0.16
C VAL A 114 16.19 4.04 -0.69
N CYS A 115 14.93 3.97 -1.14
CA CYS A 115 14.36 2.75 -1.71
C CYS A 115 15.13 2.27 -2.95
N ALA A 116 15.62 3.18 -3.78
CA ALA A 116 16.38 2.84 -4.99
C ALA A 116 17.83 2.42 -4.69
N LEU A 117 18.45 2.97 -3.64
CA LEU A 117 19.84 2.69 -3.28
C LEU A 117 20.01 1.47 -2.37
N VAL A 118 18.96 1.00 -1.69
CA VAL A 118 19.04 -0.17 -0.82
C VAL A 118 19.06 -1.46 -1.68
N PRO A 119 20.21 -2.16 -1.79
CA PRO A 119 20.35 -3.31 -2.69
C PRO A 119 19.52 -4.52 -2.26
N SER A 120 19.27 -4.63 -0.94
CA SER A 120 18.49 -5.71 -0.34
C SER A 120 17.05 -5.75 -0.83
N LEU A 121 16.52 -4.62 -1.29
CA LEU A 121 15.14 -4.54 -1.77
C LEU A 121 15.00 -4.99 -3.23
N LYS A 122 16.08 -4.96 -4.03
CA LYS A 122 16.06 -5.29 -5.49
C LYS A 122 14.95 -4.52 -6.25
N ILE A 123 14.66 -3.29 -5.84
CA ILE A 123 13.60 -2.45 -6.43
C ILE A 123 14.23 -1.51 -7.46
N ASN A 124 13.61 -1.40 -8.64
CA ASN A 124 14.00 -0.44 -9.66
C ASN A 124 13.46 0.97 -9.34
N ILE A 125 13.93 1.99 -10.07
CA ILE A 125 13.46 3.39 -9.88
C ILE A 125 11.94 3.49 -10.02
N LEU A 126 11.37 2.76 -10.99
CA LEU A 126 9.92 2.70 -11.21
C LEU A 126 9.18 2.12 -10.00
N GLY A 127 9.69 1.05 -9.40
CA GLY A 127 9.12 0.42 -8.22
C GLY A 127 9.22 1.30 -6.98
N SER A 128 10.32 2.04 -6.82
CA SER A 128 10.49 3.01 -5.72
C SER A 128 9.49 4.15 -5.85
N PHE A 129 9.25 4.64 -7.06
CA PHE A 129 8.21 5.61 -7.33
C PHE A 129 6.80 5.03 -7.10
N LEU A 130 6.54 3.80 -7.52
CA LEU A 130 5.27 3.12 -7.26
C LEU A 130 5.00 2.96 -5.77
N ILE A 131 6.02 2.65 -4.96
CA ILE A 131 5.90 2.57 -3.50
C ILE A 131 5.51 3.91 -2.91
N LEU A 132 6.11 5.01 -3.40
CA LEU A 132 5.74 6.34 -2.94
C LEU A 132 4.27 6.66 -3.26
N VAL A 133 3.83 6.39 -4.49
CA VAL A 133 2.45 6.63 -4.94
C VAL A 133 1.46 5.76 -4.18
N LEU A 134 1.73 4.45 -4.09
CA LEU A 134 0.87 3.50 -3.40
C LEU A 134 0.86 3.74 -1.88
N GLY A 135 1.99 4.11 -1.29
CA GLY A 135 2.09 4.49 0.11
C GLY A 135 1.27 5.75 0.42
N PHE A 136 1.38 6.79 -0.41
CA PHE A 136 0.56 7.99 -0.29
C PHE A 136 -0.94 7.69 -0.42
N LEU A 137 -1.29 6.81 -1.35
CA LEU A 137 -2.66 6.35 -1.51
C LEU A 137 -3.17 5.63 -0.25
N PHE A 138 -2.40 4.66 0.27
CA PHE A 138 -2.77 3.90 1.47
C PHE A 138 -2.94 4.79 2.70
N VAL A 139 -2.11 5.84 2.86
CA VAL A 139 -2.28 6.85 3.91
C VAL A 139 -3.65 7.55 3.80
N THR A 140 -4.10 7.87 2.58
CA THR A 140 -5.40 8.50 2.35
C THR A 140 -6.57 7.57 2.69
N VAL A 141 -6.42 6.26 2.44
CA VAL A 141 -7.42 5.26 2.82
C VAL A 141 -7.52 5.14 4.33
N SER A 142 -6.37 5.07 4.99
CA SER A 142 -6.35 4.88 6.43
C SER A 142 -6.86 6.09 7.18
N SER A 143 -6.49 7.30 6.75
CA SER A 143 -7.00 8.51 7.39
C SER A 143 -8.52 8.62 7.30
N ARG A 144 -9.15 8.13 6.23
CA ARG A 144 -10.60 8.00 6.15
C ARG A 144 -11.17 6.95 7.10
N LEU A 145 -10.60 5.75 7.14
CA LEU A 145 -11.06 4.69 8.05
C LEU A 145 -10.93 5.09 9.51
N THR A 146 -9.80 5.70 9.87
CA THR A 146 -9.53 6.27 11.21
C THR A 146 -10.48 7.42 11.53
N GLY A 147 -10.76 8.30 10.55
CA GLY A 147 -11.72 9.40 10.68
C GLY A 147 -13.17 8.96 10.83
N GLU A 148 -13.59 7.90 10.11
CA GLU A 148 -14.93 7.30 10.22
C GLU A 148 -15.10 6.52 11.53
N ALA A 149 -14.05 5.84 12.00
CA ALA A 149 -14.06 5.09 13.25
C ALA A 149 -13.87 5.96 14.50
N ALA A 150 -13.65 7.28 14.36
CA ALA A 150 -13.34 8.21 15.45
C ALA A 150 -12.23 7.72 16.41
N SER A 151 -11.29 6.94 15.87
CA SER A 151 -10.14 6.42 16.63
C SER A 151 -8.96 7.33 16.36
N SER A 152 -8.21 7.76 17.37
CA SER A 152 -6.92 8.45 17.16
C SER A 152 -5.81 7.50 16.74
N SER A 153 -6.03 6.19 16.85
CA SER A 153 -5.08 5.14 16.47
C SER A 153 -5.43 4.63 15.07
N ASN A 154 -4.54 4.92 14.12
CA ASN A 154 -4.56 4.30 12.80
C ASN A 154 -4.02 2.85 12.91
N PRO A 155 -4.78 1.80 12.52
CA PRO A 155 -4.33 0.41 12.67
C PRO A 155 -3.42 -0.09 11.54
N ILE A 156 -3.06 0.74 10.56
CA ILE A 156 -2.03 0.43 9.54
C ILE A 156 -0.74 1.18 9.77
#